data_AF-A0AAP0E9R6-F1
#
_entry.id   AF-A0AAP0E9R6-F1
#
_cell.length_a   1.000
_cell.length_b   1.000
_cell.length_c   1.000
_cell.angle_alpha   90.00
_cell.angle_beta   90.00
_cell.angle_gamma   90.00
#
_symmetry.space_group_name_H-M   'P 1'
#
loop_
_entity.id
_entity.type
_entity.pdbx_description
1 polymer ?
#
loop_
_entity_poly.entity_id
_entity_poly.type
_entity_poly.pdbx_seq_one_letter_code
_entity_poly.pdbx_strand_id
1 'polypeptide(L)'
;MENQSNGSKSQAYIEGSAVKETRALVAELCRHFYTLGWVSGTGGSITIKAHDESIPKSNQLIVMSPSGVQKERMVAEDMYVLGSDGSVLSSPSHKGYPHKPPKCTECAPLFMKITHMEMIKGIQGHGYHDELVIPIVENTAREGELTDALSEAIEAYPKATAVLVRNHGIYVWGDSWISAKTQAECYHYLFDAAIRLHQLGLDWSTPSHGPVHRVKELHSNGVIGLHENHARYPNLHCILLDIEGTTTPISFVTDVLFPYAHQNVRKHLDATYDTEETQEDIKLLRAQVEDDLKDGLSSLPIPPADTGKEEVIASVVANGHIWRVGYQNNELEGVVFADVHDALEKWHALGIKVYIYSSGSREAQRLIFGKSNYGDLRKYLYGFFDTTIGHKRDARSYSEISLSLGVDRPSEILFLTDVYQEALAAKEAGLEAIITVRPGNAPLPENHGFKTVQSFSEI
;
A
#
# COMPACT_ATOMS: atom_id res chain seq x y z
N MET A 1 51.69 -6.38 -15.77
CA MET A 1 51.66 -7.58 -14.90
C MET A 1 50.74 -7.42 -13.68
N GLU A 2 49.91 -6.36 -13.58
CA GLU A 2 49.09 -6.11 -12.38
C GLU A 2 47.68 -6.73 -12.38
N ASN A 3 47.18 -7.26 -13.50
CA ASN A 3 45.82 -7.82 -13.56
C ASN A 3 45.68 -9.30 -13.14
N GLN A 4 46.77 -9.99 -12.78
CA GLN A 4 46.70 -11.40 -12.36
C GLN A 4 46.68 -11.60 -10.83
N SER A 5 47.01 -10.60 -10.00
CA SER A 5 47.12 -10.78 -8.54
C SER A 5 45.80 -10.58 -7.77
N ASN A 6 44.89 -9.71 -8.25
CA ASN A 6 43.61 -9.44 -7.58
C ASN A 6 42.57 -10.57 -7.76
N GLY A 7 42.57 -11.25 -8.91
CA GLY A 7 41.65 -12.37 -9.16
C GLY A 7 41.94 -13.60 -8.28
N SER A 8 43.21 -13.85 -7.96
CA SER A 8 43.64 -15.01 -7.16
C SER A 8 43.21 -14.90 -5.69
N LYS A 9 43.25 -13.69 -5.09
CA LYS A 9 42.81 -13.46 -3.70
C LYS A 9 41.29 -13.54 -3.54
N SER A 10 40.54 -13.07 -4.54
CA SER A 10 39.07 -13.15 -4.54
C SER A 10 38.59 -14.61 -4.62
N GLN A 11 39.19 -15.43 -5.48
CA GLN A 11 38.85 -16.85 -5.60
C GLN A 11 39.19 -17.64 -4.33
N ALA A 12 40.35 -17.37 -3.72
CA ALA A 12 40.75 -18.01 -2.47
C ALA A 12 39.79 -17.70 -1.31
N TYR A 13 39.21 -16.49 -1.27
CA TYR A 13 38.21 -16.12 -0.27
C TYR A 13 36.85 -16.77 -0.53
N ILE A 14 36.40 -16.82 -1.79
CA ILE A 14 35.17 -17.54 -2.18
C ILE A 14 35.25 -19.03 -1.79
N GLU A 15 36.44 -19.63 -1.89
CA GLU A 15 36.70 -21.02 -1.53
C GLU A 15 37.15 -21.21 -0.07
N GLY A 16 37.16 -20.14 0.72
CA GLY A 16 37.59 -20.12 2.12
C GLY A 16 36.65 -20.91 3.05
N SER A 17 37.17 -21.26 4.23
CA SER A 17 36.41 -22.04 5.24
C SER A 17 35.14 -21.31 5.68
N ALA A 18 35.21 -20.00 5.93
CA ALA A 18 34.06 -19.18 6.34
C ALA A 18 32.89 -19.28 5.34
N VAL A 19 33.17 -19.20 4.04
CA VAL A 19 32.13 -19.32 2.99
C VAL A 19 31.59 -20.74 2.92
N LYS A 20 32.46 -21.77 3.01
CA LYS A 20 32.05 -23.18 3.00
C LYS A 20 31.14 -23.55 4.18
N GLU A 21 31.51 -23.13 5.39
CA GLU A 21 30.73 -23.33 6.61
C GLU A 21 29.39 -22.61 6.53
N THR A 22 29.39 -21.36 6.03
CA THR A 22 28.15 -20.59 5.84
C THR A 22 27.23 -21.25 4.80
N ARG A 23 27.77 -21.81 3.71
CA ARG A 23 26.98 -22.58 2.72
C ARG A 23 26.33 -23.81 3.34
N ALA A 24 27.06 -24.55 4.18
CA ALA A 24 26.54 -25.71 4.89
C ALA A 24 25.42 -25.31 5.87
N LEU A 25 25.62 -24.21 6.61
CA LEU A 25 24.64 -23.68 7.55
C LEU A 25 23.35 -23.24 6.86
N VAL A 26 23.43 -22.51 5.74
CA VAL A 26 22.24 -22.11 4.97
C VAL A 26 21.45 -23.33 4.50
N ALA A 27 22.13 -24.37 4.02
CA ALA A 27 21.48 -25.62 3.61
C ALA A 27 20.81 -26.33 4.80
N GLU A 28 21.45 -26.37 5.97
CA GLU A 28 20.88 -26.95 7.18
C GLU A 28 19.64 -26.19 7.67
N LEU A 29 19.71 -24.86 7.74
CA LEU A 29 18.59 -24.01 8.17
C LEU A 29 17.40 -24.11 7.21
N CYS A 30 17.63 -24.16 5.89
CA CYS A 30 16.58 -24.41 4.91
C CYS A 30 15.84 -25.73 5.19
N ARG A 31 16.56 -26.81 5.52
CA ARG A 31 15.94 -28.09 5.87
C ARG A 31 15.17 -28.00 7.19
N HIS A 32 15.77 -27.38 8.22
CA HIS A 32 15.12 -27.24 9.51
C HIS A 32 13.83 -26.42 9.41
N PHE A 33 13.86 -25.26 8.76
CA PHE A 33 12.68 -24.42 8.57
C PHE A 33 11.61 -25.08 7.70
N TYR A 34 12.01 -25.90 6.71
CA TYR A 34 11.05 -26.71 5.97
C TYR A 34 10.31 -27.69 6.89
N THR A 35 11.02 -28.38 7.80
CA THR A 35 10.38 -29.33 8.72
C THR A 35 9.42 -28.67 9.70
N LEU A 36 9.61 -27.38 10.00
CA LEU A 36 8.70 -26.58 10.80
C LEU A 36 7.52 -26.01 9.99
N GLY A 37 7.48 -26.25 8.67
CA GLY A 37 6.44 -25.74 7.76
C GLY A 37 6.64 -24.28 7.32
N TRP A 38 7.80 -23.69 7.57
CA TRP A 38 8.04 -22.24 7.39
C TRP A 38 8.51 -21.85 5.99
N VAL A 39 9.21 -22.75 5.30
CA VAL A 39 9.66 -22.53 3.92
C VAL A 39 9.20 -23.71 3.07
N SER A 40 8.18 -23.54 2.23
CA SER A 40 7.67 -24.58 1.33
C SER A 40 7.60 -24.10 -0.12
N GLY A 41 7.81 -25.01 -1.07
CA GLY A 41 7.78 -24.69 -2.51
C GLY A 41 8.87 -23.70 -2.94
N THR A 42 8.46 -22.59 -3.56
CA THR A 42 9.36 -21.51 -4.02
C THR A 42 9.54 -20.38 -3.01
N GLY A 43 8.90 -20.46 -1.84
CA GLY A 43 8.94 -19.42 -0.80
C GLY A 43 10.19 -19.51 0.10
N GLY A 44 10.64 -18.35 0.58
CA GLY A 44 11.65 -18.23 1.65
C GLY A 44 13.10 -18.47 1.19
N SER A 45 13.77 -17.40 0.71
CA SER A 45 15.22 -17.42 0.49
C SER A 45 15.95 -17.06 1.78
N ILE A 46 17.00 -17.83 2.12
CA ILE A 46 17.90 -17.53 3.22
C ILE A 46 19.17 -16.89 2.68
N THR A 47 19.60 -15.83 3.35
CA THR A 47 20.80 -15.07 3.03
C THR A 47 21.61 -14.86 4.29
N ILE A 48 22.89 -15.22 4.27
CA ILE A 48 23.80 -15.09 5.41
C ILE A 48 25.13 -14.50 4.93
N LYS A 49 25.65 -13.52 5.66
CA LYS A 49 27.00 -13.00 5.42
C LYS A 49 28.03 -13.99 5.97
N ALA A 50 28.98 -14.41 5.14
CA ALA A 50 30.06 -15.30 5.53
C ALA A 50 31.04 -14.55 6.44
N HIS A 51 30.91 -14.77 7.74
CA HIS A 51 31.71 -14.09 8.73
C HIS A 51 33.15 -14.59 8.71
N ASP A 52 34.07 -13.70 8.34
CA ASP A 52 35.51 -13.92 8.37
C ASP A 52 36.15 -12.73 9.08
N GLU A 53 36.70 -12.94 10.27
CA GLU A 53 37.29 -11.88 11.10
C GLU A 53 38.48 -11.19 10.43
N SER A 54 39.12 -11.86 9.47
CA SER A 54 40.23 -11.28 8.72
C SER A 54 39.77 -10.34 7.61
N ILE A 55 38.46 -10.30 7.32
CA ILE A 55 37.85 -9.48 6.27
C ILE A 55 36.93 -8.43 6.89
N PRO A 56 37.09 -7.13 6.57
CA PRO A 56 36.18 -6.09 7.04
C PRO A 56 34.72 -6.44 6.72
N LYS A 57 33.79 -6.20 7.66
CA LYS A 57 32.36 -6.54 7.51
C LYS A 57 31.70 -5.96 6.24
N SER A 58 32.22 -4.85 5.72
CA SER A 58 31.78 -4.21 4.46
C SER A 58 32.17 -4.99 3.20
N ASN A 59 33.17 -5.88 3.31
CA ASN A 59 33.77 -6.61 2.20
C ASN A 59 33.55 -8.13 2.33
N GLN A 60 32.86 -8.57 3.38
CA GLN A 60 32.53 -9.98 3.58
C GLN A 60 31.49 -10.44 2.53
N LEU A 61 31.67 -11.68 2.08
CA LEU A 61 30.83 -12.29 1.07
C LEU A 61 29.46 -12.67 1.62
N ILE A 62 28.48 -12.75 0.74
CA ILE A 62 27.10 -13.10 1.08
C ILE A 62 26.78 -14.46 0.47
N VAL A 63 26.31 -15.40 1.28
CA VAL A 63 25.84 -16.71 0.84
C VAL A 63 24.32 -16.70 0.77
N MET A 64 23.77 -17.12 -0.36
CA MET A 64 22.34 -16.99 -0.63
C MET A 64 21.76 -18.28 -1.22
N SER A 65 20.60 -18.69 -0.70
CA SER A 65 19.88 -19.85 -1.21
C SER A 65 19.23 -19.57 -2.57
N PRO A 66 19.19 -20.55 -3.49
CA PRO A 66 18.53 -20.39 -4.78
C PRO A 66 17.00 -20.51 -4.64
N SER A 67 16.29 -19.88 -5.58
CA SER A 67 14.87 -20.15 -5.83
C SER A 67 14.71 -21.36 -6.75
N GLY A 68 13.63 -22.13 -6.54
CA GLY A 68 13.29 -23.30 -7.36
C GLY A 68 14.00 -24.61 -6.99
N VAL A 69 14.84 -24.60 -5.96
CA VAL A 69 15.41 -25.82 -5.35
C VAL A 69 14.58 -26.20 -4.12
N GLN A 70 14.22 -27.47 -4.02
CA GLN A 70 13.50 -28.06 -2.87
C GLN A 70 14.29 -27.83 -1.59
N LYS A 71 13.73 -27.05 -0.65
CA LYS A 71 14.42 -26.58 0.56
C LYS A 71 14.82 -27.74 1.48
N GLU A 72 14.03 -28.81 1.51
CA GLU A 72 14.28 -30.04 2.25
C GLU A 72 15.42 -30.90 1.67
N ARG A 73 15.84 -30.63 0.43
CA ARG A 73 16.91 -31.37 -0.28
C ARG A 73 18.14 -30.53 -0.60
N MET A 74 18.17 -29.29 -0.11
CA MET A 74 19.21 -28.32 -0.41
C MET A 74 20.56 -28.74 0.17
N VAL A 75 21.63 -28.59 -0.62
CA VAL A 75 23.02 -28.85 -0.23
C VAL A 75 23.87 -27.59 -0.37
N ALA A 76 25.05 -27.58 0.23
CA ALA A 76 25.95 -26.41 0.26
C ALA A 76 26.32 -25.93 -1.16
N GLU A 77 26.43 -26.86 -2.11
CA GLU A 77 26.78 -26.60 -3.50
C GLU A 77 25.63 -25.94 -4.30
N ASP A 78 24.43 -25.88 -3.74
CA ASP A 78 23.30 -25.19 -4.35
C ASP A 78 23.33 -23.67 -4.10
N MET A 79 24.24 -23.17 -3.25
CA MET A 79 24.27 -21.78 -2.81
C MET A 79 24.95 -20.85 -3.82
N TYR A 80 24.40 -19.64 -3.97
CA TYR A 80 25.10 -18.51 -4.57
C TYR A 80 26.07 -17.89 -3.57
N VAL A 81 27.18 -17.35 -4.07
CA VAL A 81 28.02 -16.42 -3.32
C VAL A 81 28.05 -15.10 -4.06
N LEU A 82 27.71 -14.05 -3.33
CA LEU A 82 27.63 -12.69 -3.82
C LEU A 82 28.73 -11.84 -3.18
N GLY A 83 29.22 -10.86 -3.93
CA GLY A 83 30.02 -9.77 -3.40
C GLY A 83 29.20 -8.90 -2.45
N SER A 84 29.86 -8.05 -1.68
CA SER A 84 29.16 -7.06 -0.84
C SER A 84 28.37 -6.03 -1.63
N ASP A 85 28.66 -5.90 -2.92
CA ASP A 85 27.93 -5.10 -3.92
C ASP A 85 26.76 -5.87 -4.58
N GLY A 86 26.51 -7.11 -4.15
CA GLY A 86 25.44 -7.95 -4.70
C GLY A 86 25.79 -8.66 -6.02
N SER A 87 27.00 -8.46 -6.57
CA SER A 87 27.44 -9.15 -7.78
C SER A 87 27.55 -10.66 -7.55
N VAL A 88 27.08 -11.48 -8.49
CA VAL A 88 27.20 -12.94 -8.37
C VAL A 88 28.65 -13.35 -8.66
N LEU A 89 29.38 -13.76 -7.61
CA LEU A 89 30.77 -14.18 -7.71
C LEU A 89 30.91 -15.70 -7.89
N SER A 90 29.96 -16.49 -7.37
CA SER A 90 29.88 -17.93 -7.59
C SER A 90 28.43 -18.37 -7.70
N SER A 91 28.15 -19.20 -8.70
CA SER A 91 26.83 -19.79 -8.94
C SER A 91 26.88 -21.33 -8.79
N PRO A 92 25.79 -21.95 -8.33
CA PRO A 92 25.67 -23.39 -8.27
C PRO A 92 25.74 -24.03 -9.66
N SER A 93 26.34 -25.23 -9.72
CA SER A 93 26.43 -25.99 -10.97
C SER A 93 25.06 -26.50 -11.43
N HIS A 94 24.83 -26.52 -12.74
CA HIS A 94 23.58 -27.02 -13.31
C HIS A 94 23.49 -28.54 -13.17
N LYS A 95 22.64 -29.00 -12.25
CA LYS A 95 22.23 -30.41 -12.16
C LYS A 95 21.24 -30.65 -13.31
N GLY A 96 21.53 -31.60 -14.20
CA GLY A 96 20.70 -31.88 -15.38
C GLY A 96 19.25 -32.27 -15.05
N TYR A 97 18.49 -32.67 -16.08
CA TYR A 97 17.09 -33.09 -15.92
C TYR A 97 16.90 -34.09 -14.75
N PRO A 98 15.86 -33.93 -13.88
CA PRO A 98 14.68 -33.06 -14.03
C PRO A 98 14.81 -31.65 -13.41
N HIS A 99 16.00 -31.23 -12.98
CA HIS A 99 16.17 -29.96 -12.26
C HIS A 99 16.21 -28.76 -13.21
N LYS A 100 15.44 -27.71 -12.90
CA LYS A 100 15.60 -26.42 -13.57
C LYS A 100 16.89 -25.76 -13.09
N PRO A 101 17.53 -24.90 -13.91
CA PRO A 101 18.65 -24.10 -13.44
C PRO A 101 18.26 -23.31 -12.19
N PRO A 102 19.04 -23.41 -11.10
CA PRO A 102 18.83 -22.57 -9.93
C PRO A 102 18.86 -21.10 -10.37
N LYS A 103 18.00 -20.28 -9.74
CA LYS A 103 17.97 -18.83 -9.95
C LYS A 103 18.29 -18.14 -8.63
N CYS A 104 19.14 -17.12 -8.67
CA CYS A 104 19.36 -16.24 -7.53
C CYS A 104 18.03 -15.54 -7.19
N THR A 105 17.70 -15.42 -5.91
CA THR A 105 16.41 -14.81 -5.52
C THR A 105 16.36 -13.33 -5.91
N GLU A 106 15.17 -12.85 -6.29
CA GLU A 106 14.93 -11.45 -6.65
C GLU A 106 14.91 -10.52 -5.42
N CYS A 107 14.88 -11.07 -4.20
CA CYS A 107 14.86 -10.30 -2.95
C CYS A 107 16.24 -9.86 -2.43
N ALA A 108 17.34 -10.17 -3.13
CA ALA A 108 18.70 -9.82 -2.72
C ALA A 108 18.98 -8.32 -2.45
N PRO A 109 18.45 -7.36 -3.25
CA PRO A 109 18.78 -5.94 -3.10
C PRO A 109 18.04 -5.22 -1.96
N LEU A 110 16.98 -5.82 -1.39
CA LEU A 110 16.00 -5.16 -0.50
C LEU A 110 16.54 -4.59 0.83
N PHE A 111 17.74 -4.99 1.29
CA PHE A 111 18.08 -4.90 2.71
C PHE A 111 19.15 -3.88 3.14
N MET A 112 19.77 -3.08 2.24
CA MET A 112 21.08 -2.51 2.60
C MET A 112 21.32 -0.99 2.48
N LYS A 113 20.51 -0.15 1.82
CA LYS A 113 20.89 1.29 1.64
C LYS A 113 19.77 2.21 1.13
N ILE A 114 19.64 3.43 1.66
CA ILE A 114 18.84 4.55 1.11
C ILE A 114 19.73 5.81 1.04
N THR A 115 19.72 6.54 -0.08
CA THR A 115 20.55 7.76 -0.26
C THR A 115 19.90 8.76 -1.22
N HIS A 116 20.35 10.02 -1.23
CA HIS A 116 19.94 11.07 -2.19
C HIS A 116 18.44 11.44 -2.17
N MET A 117 17.78 11.25 -1.03
CA MET A 117 16.41 11.69 -0.77
C MET A 117 16.40 12.97 0.07
N GLU A 118 15.59 13.96 -0.31
CA GLU A 118 15.53 15.27 0.37
C GLU A 118 15.19 15.14 1.86
N MET A 119 14.35 14.17 2.21
CA MET A 119 13.92 13.91 3.60
C MET A 119 15.04 13.41 4.52
N ILE A 120 16.20 13.00 3.99
CA ILE A 120 17.38 12.67 4.80
C ILE A 120 17.85 13.89 5.61
N LYS A 121 17.67 15.12 5.09
CA LYS A 121 18.03 16.36 5.81
C LYS A 121 17.25 16.59 7.09
N GLY A 122 16.07 15.97 7.22
CA GLY A 122 15.25 16.03 8.42
C GLY A 122 15.76 15.12 9.53
N ILE A 123 16.75 14.26 9.26
CA ILE A 123 17.43 13.44 10.26
C ILE A 123 18.63 14.20 10.80
N GLN A 124 18.71 14.31 12.13
CA GLN A 124 19.80 15.01 12.79
C GLN A 124 21.15 14.42 12.37
N GLY A 125 22.10 15.29 12.03
CA GLY A 125 23.46 14.89 11.60
C GLY A 125 23.59 14.42 10.16
N HIS A 126 22.55 14.57 9.32
CA HIS A 126 22.56 14.16 7.91
C HIS A 126 22.23 15.31 6.95
N GLY A 127 22.97 15.38 5.85
CA GLY A 127 22.73 16.21 4.68
C GLY A 127 22.24 15.41 3.48
N TYR A 128 21.90 16.10 2.38
CA TYR A 128 21.31 15.50 1.17
C TYR A 128 22.10 14.31 0.59
N HIS A 129 23.43 14.43 0.59
CA HIS A 129 24.32 13.42 0.02
C HIS A 129 24.78 12.38 1.05
N ASP A 130 24.34 12.50 2.31
CA ASP A 130 24.76 11.59 3.36
C ASP A 130 24.03 10.25 3.24
N GLU A 131 24.70 9.19 3.69
CA GLU A 131 24.15 7.85 3.75
C GLU A 131 23.48 7.65 5.11
N LEU A 132 22.17 7.35 5.07
CA LEU A 132 21.40 7.06 6.26
C LEU A 132 21.43 5.55 6.53
N VAL A 133 22.04 5.16 7.64
CA VAL A 133 22.11 3.78 8.10
C VAL A 133 21.28 3.62 9.35
N ILE A 134 20.37 2.64 9.37
CA ILE A 134 19.48 2.38 10.50
C ILE A 134 19.79 0.98 11.03
N PRO A 135 20.32 0.86 12.26
CA PRO A 135 20.57 -0.44 12.85
C PRO A 135 19.28 -1.22 13.07
N ILE A 136 19.35 -2.54 12.84
CA ILE A 136 18.26 -3.48 13.13
C ILE A 136 18.71 -4.38 14.27
N VAL A 137 17.93 -4.45 15.34
CA VAL A 137 18.15 -5.35 16.47
C VAL A 137 17.05 -6.43 16.53
N GLU A 138 17.37 -7.59 17.08
CA GLU A 138 16.39 -8.66 17.27
C GLU A 138 15.41 -8.31 18.39
N ASN A 139 14.15 -8.71 18.22
CA ASN A 139 13.14 -8.54 19.25
C ASN A 139 13.30 -9.58 20.36
N THR A 140 12.96 -9.19 21.58
CA THR A 140 12.95 -10.05 22.76
C THR A 140 11.53 -10.17 23.31
N ALA A 141 11.28 -11.19 24.14
CA ALA A 141 9.95 -11.40 24.72
C ALA A 141 9.58 -10.34 25.77
N ARG A 142 10.57 -9.62 26.30
CA ARG A 142 10.40 -8.56 27.29
C ARG A 142 11.20 -7.34 26.89
N GLU A 143 10.55 -6.19 26.84
CA GLU A 143 11.15 -4.92 26.40
C GLU A 143 12.40 -4.54 27.21
N GLY A 144 12.45 -4.86 28.51
CA GLY A 144 13.62 -4.61 29.35
C GLY A 144 14.91 -5.34 28.89
N GLU A 145 14.78 -6.43 28.13
CA GLU A 145 15.90 -7.21 27.57
C GLU A 145 16.45 -6.59 26.27
N LEU A 146 15.77 -5.59 25.69
CA LEU A 146 16.26 -4.86 24.51
C LEU A 146 17.36 -3.85 24.85
N THR A 147 17.52 -3.50 26.13
CA THR A 147 18.36 -2.39 26.59
C THR A 147 19.81 -2.50 26.11
N ASP A 148 20.41 -3.69 26.23
CA ASP A 148 21.81 -3.90 25.85
C ASP A 148 22.00 -3.80 24.33
N ALA A 149 21.11 -4.45 23.55
CA ALA A 149 21.15 -4.41 22.09
C ALA A 149 20.88 -3.01 21.52
N LEU A 150 19.96 -2.25 22.13
CA LEU A 150 19.69 -0.86 21.77
C LEU A 150 20.91 0.03 22.09
N SER A 151 21.53 -0.16 23.25
CA SER A 151 22.72 0.61 23.66
C SER A 151 23.90 0.34 22.74
N GLU A 152 24.19 -0.93 22.44
CA GLU A 152 25.23 -1.32 21.48
C GLU A 152 24.97 -0.74 20.08
N ALA A 153 23.71 -0.74 19.64
CA ALA A 153 23.32 -0.16 18.35
C ALA A 153 23.51 1.37 18.32
N ILE A 154 23.15 2.08 19.39
CA ILE A 154 23.33 3.54 19.50
C ILE A 154 24.82 3.90 19.49
N GLU A 155 25.65 3.15 20.22
CA GLU A 155 27.09 3.37 20.27
C GLU A 155 27.78 3.07 18.93
N ALA A 156 27.38 1.99 18.26
CA ALA A 156 27.95 1.59 16.97
C ALA A 156 27.54 2.51 15.81
N TYR A 157 26.36 3.14 15.91
CA TYR A 157 25.79 4.01 14.87
C TYR A 157 25.45 5.40 15.45
N PRO A 158 26.46 6.21 15.83
CA PRO A 158 26.25 7.47 16.56
C PRO A 158 25.55 8.56 15.74
N LYS A 159 25.44 8.38 14.41
CA LYS A 159 24.65 9.26 13.54
C LYS A 159 23.19 8.83 13.43
N ALA A 160 22.88 7.57 13.68
CA ALA A 160 21.50 7.10 13.64
C ALA A 160 20.74 7.71 14.82
N THR A 161 19.55 8.22 14.54
CA THR A 161 18.60 8.68 15.58
C THR A 161 17.41 7.73 15.71
N ALA A 162 17.58 6.52 15.17
CA ALA A 162 16.61 5.46 15.27
C ALA A 162 17.25 4.07 15.29
N VAL A 163 16.53 3.12 15.89
CA VAL A 163 16.81 1.68 15.82
C VAL A 163 15.51 0.97 15.43
N LEU A 164 15.61 0.04 14.48
CA LEU A 164 14.50 -0.84 14.12
C LEU A 164 14.59 -2.14 14.91
N VAL A 165 13.57 -2.43 15.71
CA VAL A 165 13.44 -3.72 16.41
C VAL A 165 12.63 -4.67 15.51
N ARG A 166 13.24 -5.77 15.09
CA ARG A 166 12.65 -6.70 14.11
C ARG A 166 11.27 -7.20 14.57
N ASN A 167 10.25 -7.08 13.74
CA ASN A 167 8.87 -7.51 14.05
C ASN A 167 8.21 -6.77 15.23
N HIS A 168 8.77 -5.64 15.68
CA HIS A 168 8.19 -4.84 16.76
C HIS A 168 7.90 -3.42 16.30
N GLY A 169 8.90 -2.73 15.76
CA GLY A 169 8.73 -1.35 15.32
C GLY A 169 10.03 -0.56 15.38
N ILE A 170 9.94 0.74 15.17
CA ILE A 170 11.07 1.67 15.20
C ILE A 170 11.05 2.49 16.49
N TYR A 171 12.21 2.63 17.12
CA TYR A 171 12.44 3.56 18.21
C TYR A 171 13.20 4.75 17.64
N VAL A 172 12.67 5.97 17.79
CA VAL A 172 13.26 7.22 17.29
C VAL A 172 13.46 8.18 18.45
N TRP A 173 14.61 8.85 18.51
CA TRP A 173 14.92 9.82 19.56
C TRP A 173 15.48 11.12 19.00
N GLY A 174 15.43 12.19 19.78
CA GLY A 174 16.00 13.49 19.45
C GLY A 174 16.06 14.40 20.67
N ASP A 175 16.74 15.54 20.52
CA ASP A 175 17.01 16.48 21.63
C ASP A 175 15.75 17.12 22.24
N SER A 176 14.60 16.99 21.57
CA SER A 176 13.27 17.37 22.06
C SER A 176 12.20 16.49 21.42
N TRP A 177 10.99 16.50 21.98
CA TRP A 177 9.85 15.80 21.36
C TRP A 177 9.57 16.28 19.92
N ILE A 178 9.88 17.55 19.62
CA ILE A 178 9.73 18.14 18.27
C ILE A 178 10.75 17.51 17.31
N SER A 179 12.02 17.39 17.74
CA SER A 179 13.08 16.75 16.97
C SER A 179 12.78 15.25 16.77
N ALA A 180 12.40 14.54 17.83
CA ALA A 180 12.03 13.13 17.74
C ALA A 180 10.86 12.89 16.78
N LYS A 181 9.79 13.70 16.86
CA LYS A 181 8.64 13.63 15.94
C LYS A 181 9.06 13.91 14.49
N THR A 182 9.80 14.99 14.25
CA THR A 182 10.25 15.40 12.91
C THR A 182 11.07 14.29 12.26
N GLN A 183 12.01 13.71 13.01
CA GLN A 183 12.83 12.61 12.54
C GLN A 183 12.01 11.35 12.30
N ALA A 184 11.03 11.04 13.15
CA ALA A 184 10.15 9.88 12.97
C ALA A 184 9.32 9.99 11.68
N GLU A 185 8.79 11.19 11.37
CA GLU A 185 8.09 11.46 10.11
C GLU A 185 9.02 11.29 8.90
N CYS A 186 10.27 11.75 9.01
CA CYS A 186 11.28 11.56 7.96
C CYS A 186 11.62 10.07 7.77
N TYR A 187 11.82 9.32 8.85
CA TYR A 187 12.07 7.87 8.77
C TYR A 187 10.89 7.13 8.13
N HIS A 188 9.65 7.42 8.55
CA HIS A 188 8.46 6.81 7.95
C HIS A 188 8.36 7.09 6.45
N TYR A 189 8.58 8.34 6.04
CA TYR A 189 8.60 8.69 4.62
C TYR A 189 9.69 7.93 3.87
N LEU A 190 10.92 7.92 4.38
CA LEU A 190 12.06 7.26 3.73
C LEU A 190 11.85 5.75 3.60
N PHE A 191 11.23 5.11 4.61
CA PHE A 191 10.86 3.71 4.54
C PHE A 191 9.75 3.44 3.51
N ASP A 192 8.66 4.20 3.53
CA ASP A 192 7.57 4.03 2.55
C ASP A 192 8.08 4.27 1.12
N ALA A 193 8.88 5.31 0.92
CA ALA A 193 9.49 5.61 -0.37
C ALA A 193 10.41 4.47 -0.85
N ALA A 194 11.27 3.93 0.02
CA ALA A 194 12.14 2.80 -0.33
C ALA A 194 11.33 1.54 -0.67
N ILE A 195 10.28 1.23 0.11
CA ILE A 195 9.38 0.09 -0.14
C ILE A 195 8.66 0.26 -1.49
N ARG A 196 8.12 1.45 -1.78
CA ARG A 196 7.42 1.72 -3.03
C ARG A 196 8.35 1.70 -4.24
N LEU A 197 9.53 2.31 -4.15
CA LEU A 197 10.54 2.24 -5.20
C LEU A 197 10.91 0.78 -5.49
N HIS A 198 11.09 -0.03 -4.45
CA HIS A 198 11.32 -1.45 -4.61
C HIS A 198 10.16 -2.16 -5.34
N GLN A 199 8.91 -1.91 -4.92
CA GLN A 199 7.72 -2.48 -5.56
C GLN A 199 7.59 -2.09 -7.04
N LEU A 200 8.12 -0.92 -7.41
CA LEU A 200 8.15 -0.42 -8.78
C LEU A 200 9.38 -0.89 -9.58
N GLY A 201 10.26 -1.70 -9.00
CA GLY A 201 11.49 -2.17 -9.64
C GLY A 201 12.56 -1.08 -9.81
N LEU A 202 12.44 0.03 -9.08
CA LEU A 202 13.39 1.14 -9.08
C LEU A 202 14.37 0.96 -7.91
N ASP A 203 15.67 1.16 -8.18
CA ASP A 203 16.73 0.98 -7.19
C ASP A 203 16.88 2.23 -6.32
N TRP A 204 16.37 2.18 -5.09
CA TRP A 204 16.41 3.24 -4.07
C TRP A 204 17.79 3.50 -3.45
N SER A 205 18.80 2.70 -3.82
CA SER A 205 20.17 2.79 -3.30
C SER A 205 21.14 3.56 -4.20
N THR A 206 20.73 3.92 -5.42
CA THR A 206 21.56 4.65 -6.39
C THR A 206 20.85 5.91 -6.89
N PRO A 207 21.55 7.02 -7.22
CA PRO A 207 20.90 8.25 -7.72
C PRO A 207 20.28 8.11 -9.13
N SER A 208 20.22 6.89 -9.69
CA SER A 208 19.90 6.60 -11.09
C SER A 208 18.42 6.82 -11.46
N HIS A 209 17.54 7.00 -10.47
CA HIS A 209 16.14 7.41 -10.64
C HIS A 209 15.92 8.90 -11.03
N GLY A 210 16.93 9.55 -11.64
CA GLY A 210 16.86 10.83 -12.37
C GLY A 210 18.19 11.10 -13.12
N PRO A 211 18.30 12.02 -14.11
CA PRO A 211 17.35 12.96 -14.72
C PRO A 211 16.76 12.46 -16.06
N VAL A 212 15.73 13.14 -16.56
CA VAL A 212 15.26 12.98 -17.96
C VAL A 212 16.43 13.29 -18.91
N HIS A 213 16.96 12.26 -19.58
CA HIS A 213 17.82 12.48 -20.72
C HIS A 213 16.99 13.13 -21.82
N ARG A 214 17.23 14.42 -22.07
CA ARG A 214 16.64 15.14 -23.20
C ARG A 214 17.08 14.39 -24.46
N VAL A 215 16.17 13.61 -25.05
CA VAL A 215 16.40 12.87 -26.29
C VAL A 215 16.76 13.91 -27.35
N LYS A 216 18.03 13.95 -27.75
CA LYS A 216 18.44 14.72 -28.92
C LYS A 216 17.78 14.09 -30.13
N GLU A 217 16.94 14.90 -30.78
CA GLU A 217 16.39 14.77 -32.12
C GLU A 217 17.06 13.70 -33.00
N LEU A 218 16.35 12.60 -33.24
CA LEU A 218 16.48 11.86 -34.48
C LEU A 218 15.42 12.38 -35.45
N HIS A 219 15.82 13.31 -36.30
CA HIS A 219 15.04 13.70 -37.45
C HIS A 219 15.09 12.63 -38.55
N SER A 220 13.93 12.45 -39.20
CA SER A 220 13.70 12.01 -40.59
C SER A 220 13.86 10.49 -40.85
N ASN A 221 12.95 9.74 -41.47
CA ASN A 221 11.92 10.06 -42.48
C ASN A 221 10.85 8.95 -42.62
N GLY A 222 9.60 9.34 -42.93
CA GLY A 222 8.56 8.55 -43.63
C GLY A 222 7.75 7.60 -42.73
N VAL A 223 6.42 7.53 -42.75
CA VAL A 223 5.43 7.88 -43.78
C VAL A 223 4.11 8.23 -43.07
N ILE A 224 3.42 9.25 -43.56
CA ILE A 224 2.07 9.66 -43.15
C ILE A 224 1.05 8.69 -43.77
N GLY A 225 0.14 8.17 -42.94
CA GLY A 225 -1.03 7.40 -43.36
C GLY A 225 -2.07 7.36 -42.23
N LEU A 226 -2.97 8.34 -42.27
CA LEU A 226 -4.00 8.68 -41.28
C LEU A 226 -5.05 7.58 -41.07
N HIS A 227 -5.44 7.37 -39.81
CA HIS A 227 -6.86 7.41 -39.42
C HIS A 227 -6.98 7.83 -37.95
N GLU A 228 -7.52 9.04 -37.74
CA GLU A 228 -7.91 9.62 -36.45
C GLU A 228 -9.24 9.03 -35.95
N ASN A 229 -9.35 8.72 -34.66
CA ASN A 229 -10.24 9.46 -33.75
C ASN A 229 -10.25 8.90 -32.31
N HIS A 230 -10.13 9.85 -31.36
CA HIS A 230 -10.52 9.85 -29.95
C HIS A 230 -9.55 9.30 -28.87
N ALA A 231 -8.76 10.22 -28.31
CA ALA A 231 -8.61 10.32 -26.86
C ALA A 231 -8.92 11.77 -26.45
N ARG A 232 -10.09 11.98 -25.84
CA ARG A 232 -10.60 13.32 -25.45
C ARG A 232 -9.86 13.91 -24.23
N TYR A 233 -8.98 13.11 -23.61
CA TYR A 233 -8.15 13.47 -22.46
C TYR A 233 -6.78 12.77 -22.60
N PRO A 234 -5.81 13.36 -23.32
CA PRO A 234 -4.56 12.68 -23.67
C PRO A 234 -3.62 12.39 -22.49
N ASN A 235 -3.93 12.88 -21.28
CA ASN A 235 -3.13 12.69 -20.06
C ASN A 235 -3.97 12.19 -18.86
N LEU A 236 -5.12 11.54 -19.09
CA LEU A 236 -5.93 11.03 -17.98
C LEU A 236 -5.33 9.72 -17.44
N HIS A 237 -4.86 9.73 -16.20
CA HIS A 237 -4.24 8.57 -15.56
C HIS A 237 -5.17 7.90 -14.54
N CYS A 238 -6.05 8.69 -13.91
CA CYS A 238 -6.90 8.24 -12.83
C CYS A 238 -8.35 8.72 -13.01
N ILE A 239 -9.30 7.86 -12.64
CA ILE A 239 -10.71 8.22 -12.49
C ILE A 239 -11.10 8.05 -11.03
N LEU A 240 -11.71 9.08 -10.46
CA LEU A 240 -12.29 9.06 -9.12
C LEU A 240 -13.81 9.07 -9.26
N LEU A 241 -14.49 8.13 -8.62
CA LEU A 241 -15.93 7.96 -8.73
C LEU A 241 -16.63 8.17 -7.40
N ASP A 242 -17.71 8.92 -7.42
CA ASP A 242 -18.73 8.85 -6.39
C ASP A 242 -19.60 7.59 -6.52
N ILE A 243 -20.35 7.26 -5.46
CA ILE A 243 -21.28 6.12 -5.42
C ILE A 243 -22.71 6.57 -5.74
N GLU A 244 -23.34 7.25 -4.80
CA GLU A 244 -24.76 7.60 -4.85
C GLU A 244 -25.02 8.57 -6.01
N GLY A 245 -26.04 8.31 -6.82
CA GLY A 245 -26.38 9.15 -7.97
C GLY A 245 -25.38 9.10 -9.12
N THR A 246 -24.27 8.35 -8.98
CA THR A 246 -23.16 8.31 -9.93
C THR A 246 -22.94 6.91 -10.51
N THR A 247 -22.52 5.96 -9.67
CA THR A 247 -22.38 4.54 -10.03
C THR A 247 -23.57 3.69 -9.58
N THR A 248 -24.25 4.14 -8.53
CA THR A 248 -25.37 3.45 -7.87
C THR A 248 -26.57 4.39 -7.83
N PRO A 249 -27.81 3.93 -8.09
CA PRO A 249 -29.00 4.76 -7.93
C PRO A 249 -29.10 5.32 -6.50
N ILE A 250 -29.45 6.61 -6.35
CA ILE A 250 -29.69 7.22 -5.02
C ILE A 250 -30.73 6.40 -4.23
N SER A 251 -31.77 5.92 -4.92
CA SER A 251 -32.82 5.10 -4.35
C SER A 251 -32.32 3.79 -3.74
N PHE A 252 -31.19 3.24 -4.18
CA PHE A 252 -30.66 2.01 -3.60
C PHE A 252 -30.22 2.23 -2.14
N VAL A 253 -29.61 3.37 -1.84
CA VAL A 253 -29.20 3.67 -0.46
C VAL A 253 -30.42 3.96 0.40
N THR A 254 -31.34 4.79 -0.08
CA THR A 254 -32.52 5.22 0.71
C THR A 254 -33.58 4.13 0.84
N ASP A 255 -33.77 3.29 -0.16
CA ASP A 255 -34.91 2.37 -0.24
C ASP A 255 -34.51 0.91 0.01
N VAL A 256 -33.22 0.59 -0.05
CA VAL A 256 -32.72 -0.78 0.19
C VAL A 256 -31.77 -0.82 1.39
N LEU A 257 -30.66 -0.08 1.35
CA LEU A 257 -29.63 -0.19 2.40
C LEU A 257 -30.10 0.32 3.76
N PHE A 258 -30.70 1.51 3.83
CA PHE A 258 -31.23 2.02 5.10
C PHE A 258 -32.39 1.17 5.63
N PRO A 259 -33.42 0.79 4.84
CA PRO A 259 -34.49 -0.08 5.34
C PRO A 259 -34.00 -1.47 5.80
N TYR A 260 -33.04 -2.07 5.09
CA TYR A 260 -32.44 -3.34 5.49
C TYR A 260 -31.67 -3.20 6.82
N ALA A 261 -30.84 -2.17 6.97
CA ALA A 261 -30.18 -1.88 8.23
C ALA A 261 -31.22 -1.66 9.34
N HIS A 262 -32.29 -0.90 9.05
CA HIS A 262 -33.38 -0.65 9.98
C HIS A 262 -34.03 -1.92 10.53
N GLN A 263 -34.27 -2.90 9.67
CA GLN A 263 -34.93 -4.15 10.04
C GLN A 263 -33.99 -5.17 10.69
N ASN A 264 -32.76 -5.29 10.22
CA ASN A 264 -31.84 -6.34 10.66
C ASN A 264 -30.96 -5.92 11.83
N VAL A 265 -30.56 -4.65 11.91
CA VAL A 265 -29.90 -4.13 13.12
C VAL A 265 -30.84 -4.26 14.31
N ARG A 266 -32.12 -3.93 14.12
CA ARG A 266 -33.10 -4.03 15.20
C ARG A 266 -33.25 -5.47 15.67
N LYS A 267 -33.46 -6.43 14.76
CA LYS A 267 -33.57 -7.85 15.09
C LYS A 267 -32.32 -8.42 15.76
N HIS A 268 -31.14 -8.07 15.26
CA HIS A 268 -29.88 -8.53 15.83
C HIS A 268 -29.69 -7.98 17.24
N LEU A 269 -29.81 -6.66 17.40
CA LEU A 269 -29.71 -6.04 18.72
C LEU A 269 -30.80 -6.54 19.65
N ASP A 270 -32.05 -6.72 19.23
CA ASP A 270 -33.10 -7.28 20.09
C ASP A 270 -32.69 -8.63 20.69
N ALA A 271 -32.03 -9.48 19.89
CA ALA A 271 -31.56 -10.81 20.27
C ALA A 271 -30.25 -10.81 21.09
N THR A 272 -29.33 -9.89 20.82
CA THR A 272 -27.98 -9.91 21.41
C THR A 272 -27.67 -8.74 22.33
N TYR A 273 -28.60 -7.78 22.53
CA TYR A 273 -28.38 -6.54 23.29
C TYR A 273 -27.70 -6.79 24.64
N ASP A 274 -28.17 -7.79 25.39
CA ASP A 274 -27.72 -8.05 26.75
C ASP A 274 -26.40 -8.84 26.83
N THR A 275 -25.77 -9.14 25.68
CA THR A 275 -24.46 -9.80 25.60
C THR A 275 -23.32 -8.80 25.79
N GLU A 276 -22.22 -9.24 26.42
CA GLU A 276 -21.03 -8.40 26.62
C GLU A 276 -20.45 -7.88 25.30
N GLU A 277 -20.46 -8.71 24.25
CA GLU A 277 -19.97 -8.35 22.91
C GLU A 277 -20.78 -7.20 22.30
N THR A 278 -22.10 -7.32 22.27
CA THR A 278 -22.97 -6.26 21.73
C THR A 278 -22.91 -4.98 22.56
N GLN A 279 -22.74 -5.07 23.88
CA GLN A 279 -22.59 -3.89 24.73
C GLN A 279 -21.27 -3.15 24.47
N GLU A 280 -20.16 -3.86 24.23
CA GLU A 280 -18.88 -3.22 23.86
C GLU A 280 -18.95 -2.59 22.46
N ASP A 281 -19.60 -3.24 21.50
CA ASP A 281 -19.85 -2.68 20.16
C ASP A 281 -20.67 -1.38 20.21
N ILE A 282 -21.76 -1.35 21.00
CA ILE A 282 -22.58 -0.14 21.18
C ILE A 282 -21.75 0.98 21.83
N LYS A 283 -20.87 0.65 22.78
CA LYS A 283 -20.00 1.62 23.45
C LYS A 283 -18.97 2.21 22.50
N LEU A 284 -18.33 1.40 21.66
CA LEU A 284 -17.41 1.86 20.62
C LEU A 284 -18.13 2.75 19.60
N LEU A 285 -19.32 2.34 19.16
CA LEU A 285 -20.12 3.13 18.22
C LEU A 285 -20.56 4.46 18.82
N ARG A 286 -20.93 4.48 20.11
CA ARG A 286 -21.27 5.73 20.82
C ARG A 286 -20.08 6.69 20.85
N ALA A 287 -18.88 6.20 21.16
CA ALA A 287 -17.66 7.02 21.16
C ALA A 287 -17.36 7.58 19.77
N GLN A 288 -17.49 6.76 18.72
CA GLN A 288 -17.31 7.20 17.34
C GLN A 288 -18.31 8.28 16.94
N VAL A 289 -19.60 8.08 17.25
CA VAL A 289 -20.66 9.07 16.95
C VAL A 289 -20.44 10.39 17.69
N GLU A 290 -19.93 10.36 18.92
CA GLU A 290 -19.59 11.56 19.67
C GLU A 290 -18.43 12.35 19.03
N ASP A 291 -17.43 11.66 18.49
CA ASP A 291 -16.33 12.30 17.77
C ASP A 291 -16.79 12.82 16.40
N ASP A 292 -17.60 12.05 15.67
CA ASP A 292 -18.20 12.46 14.41
C ASP A 292 -19.04 13.76 14.57
N LEU A 293 -19.80 13.87 15.65
CA LEU A 293 -20.60 15.06 15.98
C LEU A 293 -19.72 16.28 16.32
N LYS A 294 -18.56 16.09 16.96
CA LYS A 294 -17.59 17.18 17.23
C LYS A 294 -16.96 17.67 15.92
N ASP A 295 -16.74 16.76 14.98
CA ASP A 295 -16.18 17.05 13.66
C ASP A 295 -17.22 17.56 12.65
N GLY A 296 -18.48 17.74 13.09
CA GLY A 296 -19.57 18.30 12.29
C GLY A 296 -20.17 17.34 11.28
N LEU A 297 -19.94 16.03 11.43
CA LEU A 297 -20.57 14.98 10.63
C LEU A 297 -22.02 14.75 11.08
N SER A 298 -22.88 14.40 10.13
CA SER A 298 -24.31 14.18 10.38
C SER A 298 -24.56 12.78 10.95
N SER A 299 -24.26 12.58 12.23
CA SER A 299 -24.55 11.35 12.98
C SER A 299 -25.68 11.56 13.99
N LEU A 300 -26.42 10.51 14.33
CA LEU A 300 -27.48 10.58 15.35
C LEU A 300 -26.91 10.10 16.69
N PRO A 301 -26.94 10.94 17.76
CA PRO A 301 -26.37 10.57 19.05
C PRO A 301 -27.01 9.29 19.61
N ILE A 302 -26.16 8.39 20.11
CA ILE A 302 -26.60 7.14 20.74
C ILE A 302 -26.78 7.40 22.23
N PRO A 303 -28.01 7.33 22.77
CA PRO A 303 -28.27 7.62 24.18
C PRO A 303 -27.54 6.63 25.12
N PRO A 304 -27.29 7.02 26.38
CA PRO A 304 -26.64 6.15 27.35
C PRO A 304 -27.50 4.93 27.69
N ALA A 305 -26.85 3.85 28.14
CA ALA A 305 -27.46 2.52 28.29
C ALA A 305 -28.66 2.47 29.26
N ASP A 306 -28.75 3.45 30.16
CA ASP A 306 -29.81 3.63 31.15
C ASP A 306 -31.09 4.29 30.59
N THR A 307 -31.05 4.81 29.36
CA THR A 307 -32.19 5.48 28.71
C THR A 307 -33.26 4.49 28.24
N GLY A 308 -32.89 3.20 28.13
CA GLY A 308 -33.79 2.10 27.79
C GLY A 308 -33.39 1.40 26.48
N LYS A 309 -33.51 0.06 26.48
CA LYS A 309 -33.08 -0.82 25.38
C LYS A 309 -33.63 -0.39 24.02
N GLU A 310 -34.92 -0.05 23.92
CA GLU A 310 -35.53 0.32 22.64
C GLU A 310 -34.99 1.62 22.04
N GLU A 311 -34.68 2.63 22.85
CA GLU A 311 -34.14 3.90 22.35
C GLU A 311 -32.68 3.76 21.90
N VAL A 312 -31.86 3.00 22.63
CA VAL A 312 -30.47 2.72 22.25
C VAL A 312 -30.45 1.93 20.94
N ILE A 313 -31.29 0.89 20.82
CA ILE A 313 -31.42 0.11 19.59
C ILE A 313 -31.84 1.02 18.44
N ALA A 314 -32.87 1.86 18.60
CA ALA A 314 -33.31 2.77 17.55
C ALA A 314 -32.21 3.71 17.04
N SER A 315 -31.36 4.25 17.93
CA SER A 315 -30.22 5.09 17.54
C SER A 315 -29.09 4.31 16.87
N VAL A 316 -28.74 3.11 17.36
CA VAL A 316 -27.69 2.28 16.75
C VAL A 316 -28.10 1.82 15.34
N VAL A 317 -29.37 1.44 15.20
CA VAL A 317 -29.99 1.11 13.92
C VAL A 317 -29.81 2.23 12.90
N ALA A 318 -30.02 3.47 13.33
CA ALA A 318 -29.89 4.65 12.47
C ALA A 318 -28.43 4.93 12.03
N ASN A 319 -27.43 4.38 12.72
CA ASN A 319 -25.99 4.57 12.43
C ASN A 319 -25.36 3.44 11.57
N GLY A 320 -26.12 2.41 11.14
CA GLY A 320 -25.82 1.67 9.89
C GLY A 320 -24.73 0.58 9.86
N HIS A 321 -24.21 0.06 10.97
CA HIS A 321 -23.03 -0.85 10.99
C HIS A 321 -23.24 -2.34 10.57
N ILE A 322 -24.41 -2.77 10.06
CA ILE A 322 -24.73 -4.22 9.84
C ILE A 322 -24.69 -4.70 8.39
N TRP A 323 -24.32 -3.86 7.43
CA TRP A 323 -24.32 -4.24 6.01
C TRP A 323 -23.51 -5.51 5.71
N ARG A 324 -22.40 -5.75 6.42
CA ARG A 324 -21.54 -6.93 6.24
C ARG A 324 -22.31 -8.25 6.32
N VAL A 325 -23.21 -8.39 7.29
CA VAL A 325 -23.99 -9.62 7.49
C VAL A 325 -24.96 -9.84 6.34
N GLY A 326 -25.66 -8.79 5.89
CA GLY A 326 -26.58 -8.88 4.77
C GLY A 326 -25.91 -9.28 3.46
N TYR A 327 -24.74 -8.73 3.17
CA TYR A 327 -23.96 -9.10 1.99
C TYR A 327 -23.33 -10.51 2.08
N GLN A 328 -23.01 -10.98 3.29
CA GLN A 328 -22.48 -12.35 3.51
C GLN A 328 -23.57 -13.42 3.40
N ASN A 329 -24.78 -13.14 3.90
CA ASN A 329 -25.93 -14.03 3.82
C ASN A 329 -26.66 -13.99 2.46
N ASN A 330 -26.17 -13.17 1.51
CA ASN A 330 -26.83 -12.87 0.23
C ASN A 330 -28.25 -12.28 0.38
N GLU A 331 -28.50 -11.57 1.47
CA GLU A 331 -29.74 -10.81 1.70
C GLU A 331 -29.66 -9.40 1.12
N LEU A 332 -28.43 -8.91 0.87
CA LEU A 332 -28.14 -7.68 0.15
C LEU A 332 -27.29 -7.98 -1.10
N GLU A 333 -27.66 -7.36 -2.20
CA GLU A 333 -26.91 -7.31 -3.45
C GLU A 333 -26.68 -5.84 -3.81
N GLY A 334 -25.43 -5.49 -4.15
CA GLY A 334 -25.06 -4.13 -4.50
C GLY A 334 -25.62 -3.80 -5.87
N VAL A 335 -26.28 -2.65 -6.01
CA VAL A 335 -26.81 -2.23 -7.30
C VAL A 335 -25.89 -1.18 -7.91
N VAL A 336 -25.39 -1.46 -9.11
CA VAL A 336 -24.73 -0.45 -9.96
C VAL A 336 -25.45 -0.34 -11.30
N PHE A 337 -25.36 0.84 -11.95
CA PHE A 337 -25.89 1.03 -13.30
C PHE A 337 -25.16 0.15 -14.31
N ALA A 338 -25.85 -0.29 -15.37
CA ALA A 338 -25.29 -1.22 -16.37
C ALA A 338 -24.03 -0.68 -17.04
N ASP A 339 -24.02 0.61 -17.39
CA ASP A 339 -22.90 1.24 -18.06
C ASP A 339 -21.67 1.41 -17.16
N VAL A 340 -21.81 1.28 -15.84
CA VAL A 340 -20.69 1.35 -14.89
C VAL A 340 -19.81 0.12 -15.01
N HIS A 341 -20.42 -1.08 -15.08
CA HIS A 341 -19.68 -2.33 -15.29
C HIS A 341 -18.83 -2.24 -16.57
N ASP A 342 -19.47 -1.88 -17.68
CA ASP A 342 -18.83 -1.83 -18.99
C ASP A 342 -17.71 -0.78 -19.05
N ALA A 343 -17.92 0.38 -18.39
CA ALA A 343 -16.92 1.42 -18.30
C ALA A 343 -15.71 1.02 -17.43
N LEU A 344 -15.95 0.39 -16.26
CA LEU A 344 -14.88 -0.08 -15.38
C LEU A 344 -14.00 -1.11 -16.10
N GLU A 345 -14.61 -2.05 -16.81
CA GLU A 345 -13.87 -3.04 -17.60
C GLU A 345 -13.04 -2.39 -18.72
N LYS A 346 -13.64 -1.46 -19.47
CA LYS A 346 -12.96 -0.71 -20.53
C LYS A 346 -11.79 0.11 -19.99
N TRP A 347 -11.99 0.86 -18.90
CA TRP A 347 -10.95 1.68 -18.29
C TRP A 347 -9.80 0.84 -17.74
N HIS A 348 -10.13 -0.30 -17.12
CA HIS A 348 -9.12 -1.26 -16.67
C HIS A 348 -8.29 -1.81 -17.83
N ALA A 349 -8.93 -2.20 -18.95
CA ALA A 349 -8.23 -2.67 -20.15
C ALA A 349 -7.33 -1.60 -20.79
N LEU A 350 -7.66 -0.32 -20.62
CA LEU A 350 -6.86 0.82 -21.06
C LEU A 350 -5.75 1.20 -20.05
N GLY A 351 -5.65 0.52 -18.91
CA GLY A 351 -4.67 0.81 -17.86
C GLY A 351 -4.99 2.06 -17.01
N ILE A 352 -6.22 2.58 -17.11
CA ILE A 352 -6.69 3.71 -16.30
C ILE A 352 -7.04 3.19 -14.91
N LYS A 353 -6.49 3.84 -13.87
CA LYS A 353 -6.73 3.44 -12.48
C LYS A 353 -8.02 4.08 -11.98
N VAL A 354 -8.92 3.27 -11.43
CA VAL A 354 -10.22 3.74 -10.92
C VAL A 354 -10.26 3.65 -9.39
N TYR A 355 -10.72 4.72 -8.75
CA TYR A 355 -10.84 4.85 -7.31
C TYR A 355 -12.26 5.29 -6.94
N ILE A 356 -12.70 4.96 -5.73
CA ILE A 356 -14.00 5.40 -5.19
C ILE A 356 -13.78 6.46 -4.11
N TYR A 357 -14.62 7.49 -4.07
CA TYR A 357 -14.70 8.44 -2.96
C TYR A 357 -16.16 8.69 -2.58
N SER A 358 -16.56 8.22 -1.40
CA SER A 358 -17.93 8.30 -0.91
C SER A 358 -17.96 8.59 0.59
N SER A 359 -19.08 9.10 1.10
CA SER A 359 -19.29 9.31 2.54
C SER A 359 -19.41 8.00 3.32
N GLY A 360 -19.82 6.91 2.67
CA GLY A 360 -19.85 5.59 3.28
C GLY A 360 -18.45 5.08 3.62
N SER A 361 -18.30 4.31 4.69
CA SER A 361 -17.00 3.74 5.10
C SER A 361 -16.39 2.88 4.00
N ARG A 362 -15.05 2.83 3.89
CA ARG A 362 -14.36 2.00 2.88
C ARG A 362 -14.81 0.54 2.88
N GLU A 363 -15.14 -0.02 4.05
CA GLU A 363 -15.69 -1.37 4.19
C GLU A 363 -17.05 -1.50 3.50
N ALA A 364 -17.95 -0.53 3.69
CA ALA A 364 -19.25 -0.50 3.02
C ALA A 364 -19.11 -0.40 1.50
N GLN A 365 -18.20 0.46 1.02
CA GLN A 365 -17.92 0.61 -0.40
C GLN A 365 -17.43 -0.72 -1.00
N ARG A 366 -16.50 -1.41 -0.32
CA ARG A 366 -16.02 -2.74 -0.72
C ARG A 366 -17.13 -3.77 -0.81
N LEU A 367 -18.12 -3.71 0.08
CA LEU A 367 -19.25 -4.63 0.05
C LEU A 367 -20.18 -4.38 -1.15
N ILE A 368 -20.52 -3.11 -1.42
CA ILE A 368 -21.36 -2.72 -2.58
C ILE A 368 -20.75 -3.23 -3.90
N PHE A 369 -19.46 -2.98 -4.13
CA PHE A 369 -18.80 -3.42 -5.37
C PHE A 369 -18.40 -4.89 -5.36
N GLY A 370 -18.18 -5.50 -4.20
CA GLY A 370 -17.76 -6.90 -4.09
C GLY A 370 -18.90 -7.90 -4.28
N LYS A 371 -20.14 -7.48 -4.08
CA LYS A 371 -21.36 -8.28 -4.19
C LYS A 371 -22.40 -7.58 -5.06
N SER A 372 -21.96 -7.03 -6.19
CA SER A 372 -22.86 -6.28 -7.08
C SER A 372 -23.72 -7.20 -7.95
N ASN A 373 -24.75 -6.63 -8.58
CA ASN A 373 -25.56 -7.24 -9.62
C ASN A 373 -24.79 -7.65 -10.91
N TYR A 374 -23.49 -7.35 -10.97
CA TYR A 374 -22.55 -7.79 -12.00
C TYR A 374 -21.40 -8.64 -11.44
N GLY A 375 -21.56 -9.17 -10.22
CA GLY A 375 -20.53 -9.91 -9.50
C GLY A 375 -19.52 -9.00 -8.78
N ASP A 376 -18.31 -9.51 -8.56
CA ASP A 376 -17.26 -8.77 -7.87
C ASP A 376 -16.55 -7.80 -8.83
N LEU A 377 -16.85 -6.50 -8.69
CA LEU A 377 -16.27 -5.42 -9.48
C LEU A 377 -14.98 -4.86 -8.88
N ARG A 378 -14.59 -5.27 -7.67
CA ARG A 378 -13.37 -4.75 -7.01
C ARG A 378 -12.11 -5.06 -7.78
N LYS A 379 -12.12 -6.09 -8.65
CA LYS A 379 -11.03 -6.39 -9.58
C LYS A 379 -10.68 -5.22 -10.51
N TYR A 380 -11.60 -4.28 -10.75
CA TYR A 380 -11.37 -3.09 -11.58
C TYR A 380 -11.03 -1.83 -10.75
N LEU A 381 -11.09 -1.91 -9.41
CA LEU A 381 -10.91 -0.78 -8.50
C LEU A 381 -9.56 -0.86 -7.78
N TYR A 382 -8.85 0.27 -7.71
CA TYR A 382 -7.51 0.36 -7.13
C TYR A 382 -7.51 0.88 -5.68
N GLY A 383 -8.60 1.48 -5.22
CA GLY A 383 -8.69 1.99 -3.85
C GLY A 383 -10.02 2.67 -3.55
N PHE A 384 -10.20 2.93 -2.26
CA PHE A 384 -11.41 3.51 -1.68
C PHE A 384 -11.00 4.63 -0.73
N PHE A 385 -11.63 5.79 -0.88
CA PHE A 385 -11.53 6.94 0.01
C PHE A 385 -12.89 7.16 0.67
N ASP A 386 -12.87 7.56 1.93
CA ASP A 386 -14.05 7.96 2.71
C ASP A 386 -13.78 9.27 3.45
N THR A 387 -14.71 9.70 4.30
CA THR A 387 -14.60 10.97 5.04
C THR A 387 -13.39 11.06 5.96
N THR A 388 -12.65 9.97 6.18
CA THR A 388 -11.36 10.00 6.90
C THR A 388 -10.29 10.83 6.18
N ILE A 389 -10.41 11.02 4.85
CA ILE A 389 -9.55 11.96 4.10
C ILE A 389 -10.09 13.41 4.11
N GLY A 390 -11.25 13.61 4.74
CA GLY A 390 -11.98 14.87 4.83
C GLY A 390 -13.30 14.85 4.06
N HIS A 391 -14.05 15.95 4.19
CA HIS A 391 -15.41 16.08 3.68
C HIS A 391 -15.46 16.33 2.16
N LYS A 392 -16.38 15.67 1.44
CA LYS A 392 -16.48 15.71 -0.04
C LYS A 392 -16.76 17.09 -0.64
N ARG A 393 -17.12 18.08 0.17
CA ARG A 393 -17.34 19.47 -0.28
C ARG A 393 -16.17 20.40 0.03
N ASP A 394 -15.06 19.86 0.53
CA ASP A 394 -13.85 20.61 0.84
C ASP A 394 -12.78 20.32 -0.22
N ALA A 395 -12.25 21.37 -0.86
CA ALA A 395 -11.18 21.27 -1.84
C ALA A 395 -9.91 20.61 -1.26
N ARG A 396 -9.68 20.76 0.06
CA ARG A 396 -8.55 20.12 0.73
C ARG A 396 -8.60 18.60 0.60
N SER A 397 -9.78 17.98 0.70
CA SER A 397 -9.92 16.52 0.58
C SER A 397 -9.46 16.00 -0.78
N TYR A 398 -9.77 16.73 -1.86
CA TYR A 398 -9.31 16.37 -3.20
C TYR A 398 -7.81 16.61 -3.40
N SER A 399 -7.25 17.60 -2.71
CA SER A 399 -5.80 17.84 -2.70
C SER A 399 -5.07 16.69 -2.01
N GLU A 400 -5.57 16.22 -0.87
CA GLU A 400 -5.04 15.05 -0.16
C GLU A 400 -5.22 13.75 -0.97
N ILE A 401 -6.34 13.58 -1.67
CA ILE A 401 -6.54 12.46 -2.61
C ILE A 401 -5.49 12.51 -3.72
N SER A 402 -5.27 13.67 -4.35
CA SER A 402 -4.26 13.82 -5.40
C SER A 402 -2.87 13.42 -4.92
N LEU A 403 -2.48 13.86 -3.72
CA LEU A 403 -1.21 13.49 -3.09
C LEU A 403 -1.15 11.99 -2.77
N SER A 404 -2.24 11.42 -2.23
CA SER A 404 -2.33 9.99 -1.88
C SER A 404 -2.22 9.08 -3.11
N LEU A 405 -2.74 9.54 -4.24
CA LEU A 405 -2.66 8.85 -5.53
C LEU A 405 -1.28 9.01 -6.20
N GLY A 406 -0.49 9.98 -5.78
CA GLY A 406 0.85 10.26 -6.32
C GLY A 406 0.82 10.72 -7.78
N VAL A 407 -0.23 11.44 -8.21
CA VAL A 407 -0.27 12.07 -9.53
C VAL A 407 0.56 13.35 -9.53
N ASP A 408 1.23 13.65 -10.65
CA ASP A 408 2.07 14.85 -10.77
C ASP A 408 1.22 16.13 -10.88
N ARG A 409 0.04 16.02 -11.51
CA ARG A 409 -0.90 17.12 -11.66
C ARG A 409 -2.31 16.67 -11.26
N PRO A 410 -3.03 17.44 -10.41
CA PRO A 410 -4.40 17.09 -10.03
C PRO A 410 -5.35 16.93 -11.24
N SER A 411 -5.09 17.63 -12.34
CA SER A 411 -5.87 17.52 -13.59
C SER A 411 -5.73 16.18 -14.33
N GLU A 412 -4.84 15.30 -13.87
CA GLU A 412 -4.73 13.91 -14.36
C GLU A 412 -5.76 12.98 -13.71
N ILE A 413 -6.52 13.50 -12.73
CA ILE A 413 -7.65 12.84 -12.09
C ILE A 413 -8.95 13.45 -12.65
N LEU A 414 -9.79 12.59 -13.21
CA LEU A 414 -11.18 12.93 -13.56
C LEU A 414 -12.10 12.44 -12.45
N PHE A 415 -12.79 13.38 -11.79
CA PHE A 415 -13.81 13.09 -10.80
C PHE A 415 -15.21 13.08 -11.42
N LEU A 416 -15.95 12.00 -11.18
CA LEU A 416 -17.37 11.86 -11.54
C LEU A 416 -18.22 11.88 -10.27
N THR A 417 -19.17 12.81 -10.21
CA THR A 417 -20.13 12.97 -9.10
C THR A 417 -21.45 13.52 -9.64
N ASP A 418 -22.58 13.29 -9.00
CA ASP A 418 -23.83 13.98 -9.30
C ASP A 418 -23.98 15.30 -8.52
N VAL A 419 -23.18 15.50 -7.47
CA VAL A 419 -23.30 16.63 -6.56
C VAL A 419 -22.48 17.82 -7.05
N TYR A 420 -23.17 18.91 -7.37
CA TYR A 420 -22.55 20.15 -7.87
C TYR A 420 -21.46 20.71 -6.92
N GLN A 421 -21.70 20.70 -5.61
CA GLN A 421 -20.75 21.23 -4.62
C GLN A 421 -19.46 20.40 -4.54
N GLU A 422 -19.55 19.08 -4.77
CA GLU A 422 -18.37 18.21 -4.81
C GLU A 422 -17.56 18.46 -6.08
N ALA A 423 -18.23 18.64 -7.23
CA ALA A 423 -17.57 19.01 -8.49
C ALA A 423 -16.85 20.37 -8.38
N LEU A 424 -17.45 21.35 -7.68
CA LEU A 424 -16.80 22.62 -7.36
C LEU A 424 -15.53 22.43 -6.53
N ALA A 425 -15.61 21.69 -5.43
CA ALA A 425 -14.48 21.44 -4.54
C ALA A 425 -13.34 20.70 -5.26
N ALA A 426 -13.66 19.69 -6.09
CA ALA A 426 -12.67 19.00 -6.91
C ALA A 426 -11.98 19.93 -7.91
N LYS A 427 -12.75 20.81 -8.58
CA LYS A 427 -12.22 21.78 -9.54
C LYS A 427 -11.36 22.85 -8.87
N GLU A 428 -11.72 23.30 -7.66
CA GLU A 428 -10.91 24.21 -6.85
C GLU A 428 -9.56 23.60 -6.49
N ALA A 429 -9.53 22.29 -6.21
CA ALA A 429 -8.31 21.52 -5.99
C ALA A 429 -7.52 21.19 -7.27
N GLY A 430 -8.02 21.59 -8.44
CA GLY A 430 -7.37 21.43 -9.74
C GLY A 430 -7.67 20.13 -10.48
N LEU A 431 -8.61 19.31 -10.01
CA LEU A 431 -9.05 18.10 -10.71
C LEU A 431 -9.94 18.46 -11.89
N GLU A 432 -9.99 17.59 -12.89
CA GLU A 432 -11.06 17.60 -13.87
C GLU A 432 -12.32 17.01 -13.24
N ALA A 433 -13.49 17.62 -13.47
CA ALA A 433 -14.75 17.14 -12.90
C ALA A 433 -15.86 17.14 -13.93
N ILE A 434 -16.64 16.06 -13.95
CA ILE A 434 -17.84 15.90 -14.79
C ILE A 434 -19.00 15.53 -13.88
N ILE A 435 -20.13 16.20 -14.10
CA ILE A 435 -21.35 15.92 -13.33
C ILE A 435 -22.14 14.80 -14.01
N THR A 436 -22.53 13.79 -13.25
CA THR A 436 -23.36 12.69 -13.75
C THR A 436 -24.83 12.98 -13.52
N VAL A 437 -25.65 12.71 -14.53
CA VAL A 437 -27.09 12.96 -14.51
C VAL A 437 -27.80 11.61 -14.62
N ARG A 438 -28.18 11.06 -13.47
CA ARG A 438 -28.90 9.79 -13.36
C ARG A 438 -30.36 10.01 -12.96
N PRO A 439 -31.25 9.05 -13.24
CA PRO A 439 -32.63 9.10 -12.75
C PRO A 439 -32.68 9.24 -11.22
N GLY A 440 -33.40 10.25 -10.73
CA GLY A 440 -33.55 10.53 -9.30
C GLY A 440 -32.58 11.57 -8.73
N ASN A 441 -31.57 11.99 -9.49
CA ASN A 441 -30.64 13.03 -9.04
C ASN A 441 -31.34 14.38 -8.90
N ALA A 442 -30.84 15.20 -7.97
CA ALA A 442 -31.34 16.57 -7.78
C ALA A 442 -31.11 17.43 -9.03
N PRO A 443 -32.00 18.42 -9.31
CA PRO A 443 -31.80 19.33 -10.43
C PRO A 443 -30.53 20.16 -10.24
N LEU A 444 -29.78 20.34 -11.32
CA LEU A 444 -28.57 21.16 -11.31
C LEU A 444 -28.90 22.65 -11.45
N PRO A 445 -28.09 23.56 -10.88
CA PRO A 445 -28.22 25.00 -11.12
C PRO A 445 -28.07 25.34 -12.61
N GLU A 446 -28.81 26.34 -13.08
CA GLU A 446 -28.63 26.85 -14.45
C GLU A 446 -27.21 27.39 -14.66
N ASN A 447 -26.62 27.12 -15.84
CA ASN A 447 -25.28 27.58 -16.22
C ASN A 447 -24.16 27.19 -15.24
N HIS A 448 -24.26 26.01 -14.60
CA HIS A 448 -23.29 25.52 -13.64
C HIS A 448 -21.85 25.32 -14.18
N GLY A 449 -21.64 25.35 -15.51
CA GLY A 449 -20.31 25.41 -16.12
C GLY A 449 -19.48 24.12 -16.07
N PHE A 450 -20.09 22.99 -15.72
CA PHE A 450 -19.48 21.66 -15.79
C PHE A 450 -20.02 20.88 -16.99
N LYS A 451 -19.20 20.00 -17.55
CA LYS A 451 -19.70 19.00 -18.50
C LYS A 451 -20.60 18.01 -17.74
N THR A 452 -21.70 17.62 -18.37
CA THR A 452 -22.59 16.59 -17.86
C THR A 452 -22.53 15.34 -18.74
N VAL A 453 -22.75 14.17 -18.12
CA VAL A 453 -22.96 12.90 -18.83
C VAL A 453 -24.12 12.15 -18.20
N GLN A 454 -24.89 11.42 -19.02
CA GLN A 454 -25.98 10.55 -18.56
C GLN A 454 -25.51 9.09 -18.47
N SER A 455 -24.41 8.76 -19.14
CA SER A 455 -23.76 7.45 -19.09
C SER A 455 -22.23 7.56 -19.11
N PHE A 456 -21.56 6.62 -18.44
CA PHE A 456 -20.11 6.47 -18.47
C PHE A 456 -19.59 6.07 -19.86
N SER A 457 -20.46 5.59 -20.76
CA SER A 457 -20.10 5.34 -22.16
C SER A 457 -19.70 6.61 -22.93
N GLU A 458 -20.06 7.80 -22.42
CA GLU A 458 -19.71 9.11 -22.99
C GLU A 458 -18.29 9.59 -22.62
N ILE A 459 -17.60 8.81 -21.78
CA ILE A 459 -16.22 8.99 -21.34
C ILE A 459 -15.30 8.03 -22.08
#